data_AF-A0AA43EQK8-F1
#
_entry.id   AF-A0AA43EQK8-F1
#
_cell.length_a   1.000
_cell.length_b   1.000
_cell.length_c   1.000
_cell.angle_alpha   90.00
_cell.angle_beta   90.00
_cell.angle_gamma   90.00
#
_symmetry.space_group_name_H-M   'P 1'
#
loop_
_entity.id
_entity.type
_entity.pdbx_description
1 polymer ?
#
loop_
_entity_poly.entity_id
_entity_poly.type
_entity_poly.pdbx_seq_one_letter_code
_entity_poly.pdbx_strand_id
1 'polypeptide(L)'
;MSDVGICASPQSETPLLLEAPSDIPPAIAQAFPSPQMAKRWVRKHRTMALNPVALDALHSSRKENKATVTLDLFDIGTRTLEIDEPLVHHNKAKVWRGRLRGDQNSDVTLAVRGKKMAGTIATGDRLYKIEPTEDNRHRLVEIDDDAMRPDHHPLVVPDDGTPAEPPAPEPELQQPDAGVATTTDSVTTAAATSTNTIVDLLVVYTSTARAKQGGQAAMNALIALGVDLANQSYGNSGIAMRLRLVRAAEVAYTETGNISTDLSRLQRTSDGFMDSVHQLRNQYKADLVALIVDNGGAYCGIAYVMANGPRASFANYAFSVTDRDCVANNTLTHELGHNMGNAHDRASGGTGVFAYSYGYRDTVAKFRTIMAYPCPTVSCPRVKYFSNPKIVINGRPAGIDHRINPTNSADNARSMNEVRNVVAAWRTGTTTSTATSADPSKTSRSNSRGDALDDVDESDDDLDDDFPDEVPSDSHGKSRGKMRTPFP
;
A
#
# COMPACT_ATOMS: atom_id res chain seq x y z
N MET A 1 20.51 55.94 20.98
CA MET A 1 19.37 55.01 20.88
C MET A 1 19.88 53.82 20.11
N SER A 2 20.14 52.73 20.85
CA SER A 2 20.73 51.50 20.34
C SER A 2 19.59 50.61 19.88
N ASP A 3 19.51 50.35 18.58
CA ASP A 3 18.53 49.43 18.01
C ASP A 3 19.18 48.05 17.93
N VAL A 4 18.87 47.19 18.89
CA VAL A 4 19.32 45.81 18.94
C VAL A 4 18.40 45.01 18.02
N GLY A 5 18.88 44.78 16.79
CA GLY A 5 18.26 43.83 15.87
C GLY A 5 18.24 42.44 16.50
N ILE A 6 17.04 41.96 16.82
CA ILE A 6 16.80 40.57 17.21
C ILE A 6 17.06 39.72 15.97
N CYS A 7 18.26 39.14 15.89
CA CYS A 7 18.50 38.00 15.01
C CYS A 7 17.55 36.88 15.46
N ALA A 8 16.53 36.58 14.66
CA ALA A 8 15.79 35.35 14.81
C ALA A 8 16.78 34.19 14.60
N SER A 9 17.08 33.44 15.67
CA SER A 9 17.82 32.19 15.57
C SER A 9 17.11 31.28 14.56
N PRO A 10 17.83 30.54 13.69
CA PRO A 10 17.22 29.52 12.87
C PRO A 10 16.51 28.56 13.84
N GLN A 11 15.21 28.32 13.64
CA GLN A 11 14.53 27.24 14.35
C GLN A 11 15.33 25.97 14.09
N SER A 12 15.88 25.36 15.14
CA SER A 12 16.60 24.09 15.03
C SER A 12 15.63 23.06 14.47
N GLU A 13 15.79 22.70 13.20
CA GLU A 13 14.94 21.71 12.56
C GLU A 13 15.16 20.35 13.23
N THR A 14 14.07 19.70 13.67
CA THR A 14 14.15 18.48 14.47
C THR A 14 14.51 17.28 13.59
N PRO A 15 15.59 16.53 13.86
CA PRO A 15 15.92 15.31 13.13
C PRO A 15 14.82 14.26 13.32
N LEU A 16 14.37 13.63 12.23
CA LEU A 16 13.40 12.55 12.26
C LEU A 16 13.96 11.31 12.93
N LEU A 17 15.20 10.96 12.60
CA LEU A 17 15.95 9.82 13.14
C LEU A 17 17.22 10.32 13.81
N LEU A 18 17.56 9.71 14.95
CA LEU A 18 18.79 9.96 15.71
C LEU A 18 19.74 8.78 15.54
N GLU A 19 21.04 9.06 15.49
CA GLU A 19 22.03 8.00 15.61
C GLU A 19 21.81 7.28 16.94
N ALA A 20 21.63 5.97 16.88
CA ALA A 20 21.54 5.17 18.09
C ALA A 20 22.95 5.07 18.69
N PRO A 21 23.12 5.21 20.01
CA PRO A 21 24.35 4.76 20.66
C PRO A 21 24.60 3.32 20.23
N SER A 22 25.76 3.05 19.65
CA SER A 22 26.13 1.67 19.35
C SER A 22 26.42 0.98 20.68
N ASP A 23 25.53 0.10 21.13
CA ASP A 23 25.81 -0.79 22.27
C ASP A 23 26.90 -1.84 21.95
N ILE A 24 27.45 -1.79 20.72
CA ILE A 24 28.46 -2.71 20.22
C ILE A 24 29.76 -1.92 20.03
N PRO A 25 30.84 -2.25 20.77
CA PRO A 25 32.15 -1.69 20.52
C PRO A 25 32.54 -1.83 19.03
N PRO A 26 33.15 -0.82 18.38
CA PRO A 26 33.43 -0.84 16.95
C PRO A 26 34.17 -2.10 16.46
N ALA A 27 35.01 -2.69 17.32
CA ALA A 27 35.76 -3.92 17.06
C ALA A 27 34.89 -5.19 17.01
N ILE A 28 33.75 -5.21 17.70
CA ILE A 28 32.80 -6.35 17.74
C ILE A 28 31.76 -6.23 16.63
N ALA A 29 31.38 -5.00 16.24
CA ALA A 29 30.50 -4.75 15.09
C ALA A 29 31.10 -5.24 13.76
N GLN A 30 32.42 -5.27 13.66
CA GLN A 30 33.16 -5.85 12.52
C GLN A 30 33.36 -7.38 12.61
N ALA A 31 33.10 -7.99 13.77
CA ALA A 31 33.37 -9.39 14.06
C ALA A 31 32.11 -10.28 14.08
N PHE A 32 30.91 -9.70 14.06
CA PHE A 32 29.71 -10.46 13.73
C PHE A 32 29.67 -10.69 12.22
N PRO A 33 29.53 -11.95 11.74
CA PRO A 33 29.18 -12.14 10.34
C PRO A 33 27.87 -11.39 10.10
N SER A 34 27.79 -10.56 9.06
CA SER A 34 26.50 -10.12 8.51
C SER A 34 25.86 -11.32 7.81
N PRO A 35 24.74 -11.92 8.28
CA PRO A 35 24.22 -13.10 7.62
C PRO A 35 22.68 -13.00 7.47
N GLN A 36 22.21 -11.92 6.88
CA GLN A 36 21.43 -12.10 5.67
C GLN A 36 22.32 -11.53 4.58
N MET A 37 22.53 -12.25 3.48
CA MET A 37 22.98 -11.57 2.26
C MET A 37 22.08 -10.34 2.13
N ALA A 38 22.66 -9.13 2.24
CA ALA A 38 21.88 -7.91 2.12
C ALA A 38 21.00 -8.09 0.89
N LYS A 39 19.68 -7.98 1.09
CA LYS A 39 18.72 -8.25 0.01
C LYS A 39 19.21 -7.49 -1.21
N ARG A 40 19.27 -8.14 -2.38
CA ARG A 40 19.98 -7.60 -3.57
C ARG A 40 19.56 -6.18 -3.94
N TRP A 41 18.33 -5.79 -3.59
CA TRP A 41 17.76 -4.47 -3.79
C TRP A 41 18.14 -3.40 -2.76
N VAL A 42 18.99 -3.70 -1.78
CA VAL A 42 19.46 -2.71 -0.79
C VAL A 42 20.77 -2.09 -1.26
N ARG A 43 20.74 -0.81 -1.70
CA ARG A 43 21.97 -0.07 -2.06
C ARG A 43 22.73 0.35 -0.83
N LYS A 44 22.03 0.98 0.12
CA LYS A 44 22.55 1.50 1.38
C LYS A 44 21.52 1.31 2.46
N HIS A 45 21.97 1.12 3.69
CA HIS A 45 21.07 1.18 4.83
C HIS A 45 21.78 1.64 6.08
N ARG A 46 21.02 2.16 7.03
CA ARG A 46 21.47 2.39 8.40
C ARG A 46 20.30 2.24 9.37
N THR A 47 20.61 1.75 10.56
CA THR A 47 19.63 1.59 11.64
C THR A 47 19.81 2.73 12.64
N MET A 48 18.72 3.38 13.00
CA MET A 48 18.67 4.60 13.81
C MET A 48 17.50 4.53 14.78
N ALA A 49 17.49 5.37 15.81
CA ALA A 49 16.34 5.52 16.69
C ALA A 49 15.38 6.58 16.13
N LEU A 50 14.07 6.36 16.24
CA LEU A 50 13.09 7.39 15.94
C LEU A 50 13.17 8.49 17.01
N ASN A 51 13.33 9.75 16.60
CA ASN A 51 13.42 10.86 17.53
C ASN A 51 12.07 11.04 18.25
N PRO A 52 12.02 10.93 19.59
CA PRO A 52 10.78 11.11 20.35
C PRO A 52 10.14 12.48 20.11
N VAL A 53 10.93 13.55 19.97
CA VAL A 53 10.42 14.90 19.72
C VAL A 53 9.77 14.99 18.34
N ALA A 54 10.39 14.37 17.32
CA ALA A 54 9.80 14.32 15.98
C ALA A 54 8.52 13.48 15.98
N LEU A 55 8.52 12.34 16.68
CA LEU A 55 7.36 11.47 16.81
C LEU A 55 6.19 12.18 17.52
N ASP A 56 6.47 12.87 18.62
CA ASP A 56 5.47 13.63 19.37
C ASP A 56 4.89 14.75 18.52
N ALA A 57 5.70 15.40 17.69
CA ALA A 57 5.21 16.37 16.70
C ALA A 57 4.28 15.71 15.67
N LEU A 58 4.63 14.53 15.15
CA LEU A 58 3.80 13.76 14.22
C LEU A 58 2.52 13.17 14.87
N HIS A 59 2.48 13.08 16.20
CA HIS A 59 1.27 12.68 16.93
C HIS A 59 0.40 13.87 17.30
N SER A 60 0.99 14.99 17.71
CA SER A 60 0.32 16.14 18.30
C SER A 60 -0.16 17.17 17.28
N SER A 61 0.45 17.20 16.10
CA SER A 61 0.14 18.19 15.07
C SER A 61 -1.32 18.08 14.62
N ARG A 62 -2.09 19.13 14.92
CA ARG A 62 -3.47 19.35 14.49
C ARG A 62 -3.49 19.99 13.09
N LYS A 63 -4.67 19.97 12.48
CA LYS A 63 -5.12 20.46 11.15
C LYS A 63 -4.42 21.67 10.49
N GLU A 64 -3.59 22.45 11.18
CA GLU A 64 -3.11 23.76 10.71
C GLU A 64 -1.58 23.93 10.73
N ASN A 65 -0.80 22.93 11.17
CA ASN A 65 0.67 23.05 11.22
C ASN A 65 1.37 22.14 10.21
N LYS A 66 2.10 22.74 9.26
CA LYS A 66 3.13 22.05 8.49
C LYS A 66 4.24 21.62 9.45
N ALA A 67 4.48 20.33 9.59
CA ALA A 67 5.61 19.85 10.34
C ALA A 67 6.85 19.86 9.45
N THR A 68 7.99 20.29 10.02
CA THR A 68 9.28 20.25 9.35
C THR A 68 10.23 19.40 10.18
N VAL A 69 10.70 18.31 9.58
CA VAL A 69 11.70 17.41 10.19
C VAL A 69 12.87 17.25 9.24
N THR A 70 14.05 16.96 9.75
CA THR A 70 15.23 16.70 8.91
C THR A 70 15.56 15.23 8.85
N LEU A 71 16.10 14.78 7.73
CA LEU A 71 16.62 13.44 7.58
C LEU A 71 17.85 13.48 6.69
N ASP A 72 18.92 12.83 7.12
CA ASP A 72 20.08 12.61 6.28
C ASP A 72 19.80 11.46 5.28
N LEU A 73 20.12 11.68 4.01
CA LEU A 73 19.83 10.74 2.92
C LEU A 73 21.14 10.21 2.31
N PHE A 74 22.07 9.81 3.18
CA PHE A 74 23.41 9.33 2.83
C PHE A 74 24.17 10.36 2.00
N ASP A 75 24.49 10.08 0.74
CA ASP A 75 25.30 10.99 -0.09
C ASP A 75 24.55 12.25 -0.52
N ILE A 76 23.21 12.24 -0.43
CA ILE A 76 22.42 13.46 -0.61
C ILE A 76 22.70 14.43 0.55
N GLY A 77 23.04 13.92 1.73
CA GLY A 77 23.19 14.68 2.96
C GLY A 77 21.84 14.97 3.64
N THR A 78 21.87 15.84 4.65
CA THR A 78 20.67 16.26 5.39
C THR A 78 19.71 17.05 4.51
N ARG A 79 18.43 16.66 4.53
CA ARG A 79 17.32 17.33 3.85
C ARG A 79 16.20 17.62 4.82
N THR A 80 15.52 18.74 4.60
CA THR A 80 14.31 19.11 5.32
C THR A 80 13.10 18.51 4.61
N LEU A 81 12.29 17.74 5.32
CA LEU A 81 11.01 17.21 4.88
C LEU A 81 9.93 18.21 5.31
N GLU A 82 9.24 18.79 4.33
CA GLU A 82 8.07 19.65 4.51
C GLU A 82 6.83 18.79 4.35
N ILE A 83 6.19 18.44 5.46
CA ILE A 83 5.03 17.53 5.49
C ILE A 83 3.75 18.27 5.89
N ASP A 84 2.68 17.96 5.15
CA ASP A 84 1.34 18.53 5.27
C ASP A 84 0.51 17.81 6.35
N GLU A 85 -0.75 18.21 6.52
CA GLU A 85 -1.69 17.59 7.48
C GLU A 85 -1.80 16.07 7.31
N PRO A 86 -1.87 15.30 8.42
CA PRO A 86 -1.96 13.86 8.34
C PRO A 86 -3.36 13.39 7.98
N LEU A 87 -3.43 12.39 7.11
CA LEU A 87 -4.63 11.58 6.92
C LEU A 87 -4.68 10.49 8.00
N VAL A 88 -5.80 10.37 8.71
CA VAL A 88 -6.02 9.28 9.67
C VAL A 88 -6.79 8.14 9.02
N HIS A 89 -6.24 6.93 9.04
CA HIS A 89 -6.88 5.73 8.54
C HIS A 89 -7.75 5.04 9.59
N HIS A 90 -8.66 4.14 9.17
CA HIS A 90 -9.52 3.36 10.07
C HIS A 90 -8.71 2.50 11.05
N ASN A 91 -7.55 1.99 10.62
CA ASN A 91 -6.58 1.28 11.48
C ASN A 91 -5.72 2.25 12.32
N LYS A 92 -6.20 3.48 12.58
CA LYS A 92 -5.61 4.59 13.35
C LYS A 92 -4.16 4.97 13.03
N ALA A 93 -3.60 4.50 11.92
CA ALA A 93 -2.33 5.02 11.43
C ALA A 93 -2.54 6.44 10.90
N LYS A 94 -1.60 7.34 11.17
CA LYS A 94 -1.54 8.69 10.62
C LYS A 94 -0.56 8.71 9.46
N VAL A 95 -0.99 9.15 8.29
CA VAL A 95 -0.14 9.25 7.10
C VAL A 95 0.10 10.71 6.76
N TRP A 96 1.38 11.09 6.79
CA TRP A 96 1.91 12.39 6.45
C TRP A 96 2.42 12.35 5.02
N ARG A 97 2.10 13.37 4.23
CA ARG A 97 2.58 13.54 2.85
C ARG A 97 3.36 14.84 2.75
N GLY A 98 4.30 14.93 1.83
CA GLY A 98 5.11 16.12 1.71
C GLY A 98 6.18 16.03 0.63
N ARG A 99 7.14 16.93 0.72
CA ARG A 99 8.28 17.02 -0.20
C ARG A 99 9.57 17.36 0.57
N LEU A 100 10.70 17.16 -0.08
CA LEU A 100 11.97 17.73 0.37
C LEU A 100 12.00 19.22 0.00
N ARG A 101 12.39 20.08 0.95
CA ARG A 101 12.52 21.52 0.72
C ARG A 101 13.43 21.80 -0.48
N GLY A 102 12.92 22.58 -1.43
CA GLY A 102 13.65 22.96 -2.64
C GLY A 102 13.61 21.94 -3.77
N ASP A 103 12.99 20.76 -3.58
CA ASP A 103 12.80 19.76 -4.63
C ASP A 103 11.29 19.53 -4.88
N GLN A 104 10.74 20.22 -5.88
CA GLN A 104 9.32 20.12 -6.23
C GLN A 104 8.93 18.75 -6.82
N ASN A 105 9.90 18.00 -7.33
CA ASN A 105 9.69 16.69 -7.92
C ASN A 105 9.89 15.55 -6.91
N SER A 106 10.35 15.87 -5.69
CA SER A 106 10.40 14.91 -4.60
C SER A 106 9.01 14.59 -4.07
N ASP A 107 8.93 13.44 -3.40
CA ASP A 107 7.75 13.01 -2.66
C ASP A 107 8.17 12.35 -1.35
N VAL A 108 7.47 12.68 -0.28
CA VAL A 108 7.65 12.11 1.05
C VAL A 108 6.30 11.57 1.51
N THR A 109 6.28 10.32 1.97
CA THR A 109 5.11 9.71 2.62
C THR A 109 5.55 8.99 3.87
N LEU A 110 5.03 9.37 5.05
CA LEU A 110 5.36 8.75 6.34
C LEU A 110 4.08 8.26 7.01
N ALA A 111 3.98 6.97 7.29
CA ALA A 111 2.89 6.37 8.05
C ALA A 111 3.35 6.04 9.47
N VAL A 112 2.61 6.52 10.46
CA VAL A 112 2.94 6.37 11.89
C VAL A 112 1.80 5.69 12.62
N ARG A 113 2.12 4.70 13.45
CA ARG A 113 1.19 4.09 14.41
C ARG A 113 1.97 3.75 15.68
N GLY A 114 1.58 4.35 16.81
CA GLY A 114 2.34 4.24 18.06
C GLY A 114 3.79 4.68 17.87
N LYS A 115 4.76 3.87 18.34
CA LYS A 115 6.19 4.16 18.17
C LYS A 115 6.80 3.61 16.87
N LYS A 116 5.96 3.10 15.94
CA LYS A 116 6.40 2.49 14.69
C LYS A 116 6.09 3.40 13.51
N MET A 117 6.99 3.40 12.53
CA MET A 117 6.91 4.23 11.33
C MET A 117 7.33 3.42 10.12
N ALA A 118 6.56 3.52 9.05
CA ALA A 118 6.96 3.13 7.71
C ALA A 118 6.94 4.37 6.81
N GLY A 119 7.80 4.46 5.81
CA GLY A 119 7.78 5.62 4.92
C GLY A 119 8.54 5.44 3.63
N THR A 120 8.26 6.32 2.69
CA THR A 120 8.99 6.45 1.42
C THR A 120 9.45 7.89 1.24
N ILE A 121 10.66 8.06 0.71
CA ILE A 121 11.12 9.34 0.15
C ILE A 121 11.60 9.05 -1.28
N ALA A 122 11.06 9.77 -2.26
CA ALA A 122 11.53 9.74 -3.65
C ALA A 122 12.11 11.10 -4.02
N THR A 123 13.29 11.12 -4.65
CA THR A 123 13.94 12.32 -5.16
C THR A 123 14.86 11.94 -6.32
N GLY A 124 14.71 12.61 -7.46
CA GLY A 124 15.35 12.20 -8.71
C GLY A 124 14.96 10.76 -9.08
N ASP A 125 15.96 9.92 -9.30
CA ASP A 125 15.85 8.49 -9.59
C ASP A 125 16.00 7.58 -8.35
N ARG A 126 16.10 8.18 -7.15
CA ARG A 126 16.37 7.45 -5.90
C ARG A 126 15.09 7.27 -5.09
N LEU A 127 14.90 6.06 -4.59
CA LEU A 127 13.82 5.70 -3.68
C LEU A 127 14.41 5.25 -2.34
N TYR A 128 13.92 5.85 -1.26
CA TYR A 128 14.25 5.48 0.10
C TYR A 128 13.04 4.90 0.80
N LYS A 129 13.27 3.90 1.65
CA LYS A 129 12.29 3.31 2.55
C LYS A 129 12.73 3.50 4.00
N ILE A 130 11.80 3.92 4.84
CA ILE A 130 11.92 3.82 6.30
C ILE A 130 11.09 2.62 6.73
N GLU A 131 11.68 1.71 7.48
CA GLU A 131 10.96 0.58 8.06
C GLU A 131 11.36 0.38 9.53
N PRO A 132 10.44 -0.07 10.39
CA PRO A 132 10.80 -0.40 11.75
C PRO A 132 11.61 -1.69 11.81
N THR A 133 12.43 -1.80 12.85
CA THR A 133 13.20 -2.99 13.20
C THR A 133 12.89 -3.40 14.65
N GLU A 134 13.64 -4.38 15.15
CA GLU A 134 13.66 -4.75 16.56
C GLU A 134 14.03 -3.55 17.46
N ASP A 135 13.67 -3.64 18.75
CA ASP A 135 13.99 -2.67 19.81
C ASP A 135 13.55 -1.22 19.55
N ASN A 136 12.44 -1.01 18.85
CA ASN A 136 11.93 0.33 18.51
C ASN A 136 12.91 1.20 17.71
N ARG A 137 13.85 0.55 17.01
CA ARG A 137 14.69 1.20 16.01
C ARG A 137 14.02 1.16 14.65
N HIS A 138 14.56 1.95 13.72
CA HIS A 138 14.12 2.04 12.34
C HIS A 138 15.32 1.97 11.42
N ARG A 139 15.13 1.36 10.25
CA ARG A 139 16.11 1.30 9.19
C ARG A 139 15.71 2.25 8.09
N LEU A 140 16.60 3.17 7.75
CA LEU A 140 16.56 3.91 6.49
C LEU A 140 17.30 3.07 5.45
N VAL A 141 16.65 2.80 4.33
CA VAL A 141 17.16 1.99 3.23
C VAL A 141 17.07 2.78 1.94
N GLU A 142 18.14 2.84 1.16
CA GLU A 142 18.10 3.22 -0.24
C GLU A 142 17.84 1.97 -1.08
N ILE A 143 16.78 2.00 -1.89
CA ILE A 143 16.32 0.90 -2.72
C ILE A 143 17.00 0.97 -4.09
N ASP A 144 17.47 -0.18 -4.57
CA ASP A 144 17.77 -0.45 -5.96
C ASP A 144 16.51 -1.02 -6.63
N ASP A 145 15.74 -0.17 -7.34
CA ASP A 145 14.50 -0.60 -8.01
C ASP A 145 14.78 -1.71 -9.03
N ASP A 146 15.89 -1.61 -9.78
CA ASP A 146 16.25 -2.55 -10.83
C ASP A 146 16.62 -3.94 -10.27
N ALA A 147 17.03 -4.03 -9.00
CA ALA A 147 17.35 -5.28 -8.33
C ALA A 147 16.22 -5.81 -7.43
N MET A 148 15.07 -5.12 -7.38
CA MET A 148 13.88 -5.66 -6.71
C MET A 148 13.36 -6.88 -7.46
N ARG A 149 12.72 -7.80 -6.72
CA ARG A 149 12.00 -8.91 -7.34
C ARG A 149 10.91 -8.35 -8.26
N PRO A 150 10.63 -8.99 -9.41
CA PRO A 150 9.55 -8.57 -10.27
C PRO A 150 8.19 -8.86 -9.62
N ASP A 151 7.16 -8.13 -10.04
CA ASP A 151 5.77 -8.54 -9.85
C ASP A 151 5.45 -9.70 -10.81
N HIS A 152 4.69 -10.70 -10.37
CA HIS A 152 4.36 -11.86 -11.21
C HIS A 152 3.34 -11.47 -12.28
N HIS A 153 3.38 -12.10 -13.47
CA HIS A 153 2.29 -12.00 -14.44
C HIS A 153 0.92 -12.30 -13.79
N PRO A 154 -0.10 -11.45 -14.00
CA PRO A 154 -1.40 -11.65 -13.37
C PRO A 154 -2.12 -12.86 -13.96
N LEU A 155 -3.02 -13.45 -13.18
CA LEU A 155 -3.89 -14.51 -13.64
C LEU A 155 -5.11 -13.91 -14.35
N VAL A 156 -5.16 -14.07 -15.67
CA VAL A 156 -6.30 -13.61 -16.47
C VAL A 156 -7.53 -14.44 -16.11
N VAL A 157 -8.60 -13.77 -15.70
CA VAL A 157 -9.90 -14.42 -15.52
C VAL A 157 -10.72 -14.17 -16.80
N PRO A 158 -11.03 -15.20 -17.60
CA PRO A 158 -11.95 -15.12 -18.72
C PRO A 158 -13.40 -14.96 -18.26
N ASP A 159 -14.31 -14.79 -19.22
CA ASP A 159 -15.75 -14.62 -18.94
C ASP A 159 -16.40 -15.86 -18.31
N ASP A 160 -15.85 -17.05 -18.55
CA ASP A 160 -16.31 -18.30 -17.94
C ASP A 160 -15.87 -18.47 -16.47
N GLY A 161 -15.07 -17.52 -15.96
CA GLY A 161 -14.58 -17.52 -14.59
C GLY A 161 -13.52 -18.59 -14.31
N THR A 162 -12.84 -19.15 -15.31
CA THR A 162 -11.75 -20.10 -15.10
C THR A 162 -10.39 -19.40 -15.27
N PRO A 163 -9.60 -19.16 -14.21
CA PRO A 163 -8.32 -18.48 -14.37
C PRO A 163 -7.43 -19.23 -15.37
N ALA A 164 -6.98 -18.53 -16.41
CA ALA A 164 -6.02 -19.09 -17.34
C ALA A 164 -4.66 -19.21 -16.64
N GLU A 165 -3.96 -20.33 -16.88
CA GLU A 165 -2.58 -20.49 -16.45
C GLU A 165 -1.73 -19.36 -17.06
N PRO A 166 -0.82 -18.73 -16.29
CA PRO A 166 -0.08 -17.59 -16.80
C PRO A 166 0.75 -18.03 -18.02
N PRO A 167 0.85 -17.20 -19.07
CA PRO A 167 1.74 -17.50 -20.18
C PRO A 167 3.18 -17.66 -19.67
N ALA A 168 3.99 -18.45 -20.39
CA ALA A 168 5.42 -18.58 -20.14
C ALA A 168 6.10 -17.19 -20.06
N PRO A 169 7.22 -17.04 -19.32
CA PRO A 169 7.91 -15.76 -19.18
C PRO A 169 8.15 -15.13 -20.56
N GLU A 170 7.62 -13.92 -20.73
CA GLU A 170 7.51 -13.30 -22.05
C GLU A 170 8.85 -12.75 -22.55
N PRO A 171 9.14 -12.86 -23.86
CA PRO A 171 10.37 -12.38 -24.46
C PRO A 171 10.50 -10.86 -24.36
N GLU A 172 11.75 -10.40 -24.30
CA GLU A 172 12.17 -9.01 -24.23
C GLU A 172 11.83 -8.26 -25.53
N LEU A 173 10.58 -7.81 -25.69
CA LEU A 173 10.16 -7.02 -26.85
C LEU A 173 10.36 -5.53 -26.58
N GLN A 174 11.24 -4.92 -27.38
CA GLN A 174 11.48 -3.48 -27.39
C GLN A 174 10.22 -2.75 -27.90
N GLN A 175 9.70 -1.85 -27.07
CA GLN A 175 8.62 -0.96 -27.46
C GLN A 175 9.20 0.14 -28.38
N PRO A 176 8.57 0.47 -29.52
CA PRO A 176 9.06 1.55 -30.37
C PRO A 176 9.00 2.89 -29.63
N ASP A 177 10.04 3.71 -29.78
CA ASP A 177 10.10 5.06 -29.22
C ASP A 177 8.85 5.84 -29.59
N ALA A 178 8.19 6.45 -28.59
CA ALA A 178 7.11 7.38 -28.84
C ALA A 178 7.69 8.60 -29.58
N GLY A 179 7.39 8.70 -30.87
CA GLY A 179 7.71 9.88 -31.66
C GLY A 179 7.17 11.14 -31.00
N VAL A 180 7.96 12.22 -31.04
CA VAL A 180 7.60 13.53 -30.49
C VAL A 180 6.37 14.06 -31.24
N ALA A 181 5.19 13.95 -30.65
CA ALA A 181 3.99 14.59 -31.17
C ALA A 181 3.95 16.04 -30.67
N THR A 182 4.48 16.97 -31.47
CA THR A 182 4.19 18.41 -31.33
C THR A 182 2.79 18.69 -31.87
N THR A 183 1.81 18.89 -30.98
CA THR A 183 0.57 19.57 -31.33
C THR A 183 0.15 20.47 -30.18
N THR A 184 0.22 21.78 -30.43
CA THR A 184 -0.44 22.83 -29.68
C THR A 184 -1.92 22.81 -30.02
N ASP A 185 -2.77 22.44 -29.06
CA ASP A 185 -4.16 22.90 -29.05
C ASP A 185 -4.63 23.08 -27.62
N SER A 186 -4.98 24.33 -27.29
CA SER A 186 -5.59 24.72 -26.05
C SER A 186 -7.04 24.28 -26.03
N VAL A 187 -7.36 23.22 -25.28
CA VAL A 187 -8.75 22.86 -24.96
C VAL A 187 -9.05 23.29 -23.53
N THR A 188 -9.93 24.28 -23.43
CA THR A 188 -10.50 24.82 -22.20
C THR A 188 -11.07 23.69 -21.34
N THR A 189 -10.54 23.55 -20.12
CA THR A 189 -10.98 22.57 -19.13
C THR A 189 -12.40 22.91 -18.65
N ALA A 190 -13.40 22.18 -19.16
CA ALA A 190 -14.65 22.05 -18.44
C ALA A 190 -14.38 21.16 -17.21
N ALA A 191 -14.38 21.76 -16.02
CA ALA A 191 -14.30 21.04 -14.76
C ALA A 191 -15.51 20.10 -14.64
N ALA A 192 -15.30 18.82 -14.93
CA ALA A 192 -16.22 17.79 -14.48
C ALA A 192 -16.04 17.67 -12.97
N THR A 193 -17.07 18.07 -12.22
CA THR A 193 -17.18 17.88 -10.78
C THR A 193 -17.18 16.38 -10.49
N SER A 194 -15.99 15.76 -10.40
CA SER A 194 -15.87 14.34 -10.12
C SER A 194 -16.05 14.11 -8.62
N THR A 195 -17.21 13.62 -8.21
CA THR A 195 -17.30 12.92 -6.94
C THR A 195 -16.32 11.76 -6.98
N ASN A 196 -15.30 11.75 -6.12
CA ASN A 196 -14.34 10.65 -6.05
C ASN A 196 -15.08 9.35 -5.69
N THR A 197 -15.02 8.35 -6.58
CA THR A 197 -15.59 7.03 -6.30
C THR A 197 -14.77 6.36 -5.20
N ILE A 198 -15.43 5.92 -4.12
CA ILE A 198 -14.78 5.18 -3.03
C ILE A 198 -14.79 3.70 -3.37
N VAL A 199 -13.63 3.06 -3.29
CA VAL A 199 -13.49 1.60 -3.39
C VAL A 199 -13.03 1.08 -2.03
N ASP A 200 -13.78 0.14 -1.47
CA ASP A 200 -13.52 -0.40 -0.14
C ASP A 200 -12.49 -1.54 -0.20
N LEU A 201 -11.43 -1.43 0.59
CA LEU A 201 -10.32 -2.38 0.63
C LEU A 201 -10.21 -3.04 2.01
N LEU A 202 -10.25 -4.37 2.02
CA LEU A 202 -9.80 -5.20 3.13
C LEU A 202 -8.35 -5.61 2.89
N VAL A 203 -7.46 -5.31 3.84
CA VAL A 203 -6.09 -5.84 3.82
C VAL A 203 -5.95 -6.86 4.92
N VAL A 204 -5.59 -8.09 4.56
CA VAL A 204 -5.22 -9.14 5.51
C VAL A 204 -3.71 -9.37 5.48
N TYR A 205 -3.16 -9.91 6.56
CA TYR A 205 -1.72 -10.19 6.64
C TYR A 205 -1.45 -11.40 7.52
N THR A 206 -0.34 -12.09 7.27
CA THR A 206 0.05 -13.28 8.04
C THR A 206 0.76 -12.91 9.34
N SER A 207 0.79 -13.85 10.29
CA SER A 207 1.56 -13.71 11.53
C SER A 207 3.06 -13.53 11.27
N THR A 208 3.62 -14.20 10.26
CA THR A 208 5.01 -14.05 9.85
C THR A 208 5.29 -12.65 9.34
N ALA A 209 4.44 -12.13 8.45
CA ALA A 209 4.55 -10.76 7.95
C ALA A 209 4.50 -9.75 9.09
N ARG A 210 3.56 -9.91 10.04
CA ARG A 210 3.45 -9.04 11.23
C ARG A 210 4.73 -9.06 12.06
N ALA A 211 5.22 -10.25 12.40
CA ALA A 211 6.42 -10.42 13.22
C ALA A 211 7.65 -9.80 12.55
N LYS A 212 7.86 -10.10 11.27
CA LYS A 212 8.99 -9.62 10.47
C LYS A 212 8.93 -8.13 10.14
N GLN A 213 7.72 -7.55 10.12
CA GLN A 213 7.54 -6.11 10.01
C GLN A 213 7.79 -5.39 11.34
N GLY A 214 7.92 -6.08 12.48
CA GLY A 214 8.17 -5.46 13.79
C GLY A 214 6.91 -5.22 14.63
N GLY A 215 5.88 -6.05 14.42
CA GLY A 215 4.67 -6.11 15.25
C GLY A 215 3.44 -5.43 14.64
N GLN A 216 2.34 -5.47 15.38
CA GLN A 216 1.02 -5.02 14.94
C GLN A 216 0.99 -3.54 14.51
N ALA A 217 1.59 -2.66 15.30
CA ALA A 217 1.64 -1.23 14.98
C ALA A 217 2.46 -0.96 13.70
N ALA A 218 3.57 -1.68 13.52
CA ALA A 218 4.40 -1.58 12.33
C ALA A 218 3.71 -2.09 11.07
N MET A 219 2.97 -3.21 11.17
CA MET A 219 2.18 -3.73 10.08
C MET A 219 1.06 -2.77 9.68
N ASN A 220 0.36 -2.18 10.65
CA ASN A 220 -0.67 -1.17 10.37
C ASN A 220 -0.12 0.10 9.71
N ALA A 221 1.08 0.54 10.11
CA ALA A 221 1.77 1.64 9.44
C ALA A 221 2.13 1.28 7.98
N LEU A 222 2.63 0.07 7.72
CA LEU A 222 2.94 -0.40 6.37
C LEU A 222 1.69 -0.48 5.48
N ILE A 223 0.59 -1.02 6.00
CA ILE A 223 -0.70 -1.10 5.28
C ILE A 223 -1.20 0.30 4.94
N ALA A 224 -1.19 1.22 5.91
CA ALA A 224 -1.61 2.60 5.68
C ALA A 224 -0.74 3.30 4.63
N LEU A 225 0.58 3.10 4.69
CA LEU A 225 1.52 3.58 3.67
C LEU A 225 1.12 3.06 2.28
N GLY A 226 0.92 1.75 2.11
CA GLY A 226 0.54 1.16 0.81
C GLY A 226 -0.78 1.71 0.25
N VAL A 227 -1.80 1.83 1.10
CA VAL A 227 -3.10 2.41 0.70
C VAL A 227 -2.95 3.88 0.30
N ASP A 228 -2.10 4.62 1.01
CA ASP A 228 -1.85 6.02 0.73
C ASP A 228 -1.07 6.23 -0.57
N LEU A 229 -0.04 5.41 -0.83
CA LEU A 229 0.70 5.36 -2.09
C LEU A 229 -0.23 5.09 -3.29
N ALA A 230 -1.18 4.17 -3.14
CA ALA A 230 -2.18 3.91 -4.16
C ALA A 230 -3.08 5.13 -4.41
N ASN A 231 -3.59 5.74 -3.35
CA ASN A 231 -4.41 6.95 -3.44
C ASN A 231 -3.68 8.14 -4.05
N GLN A 232 -2.39 8.32 -3.75
CA GLN A 232 -1.55 9.32 -4.41
C GLN A 232 -1.40 9.01 -5.89
N SER A 233 -1.14 7.75 -6.24
CA SER A 233 -1.02 7.33 -7.65
C SER A 233 -2.31 7.59 -8.45
N TYR A 234 -3.48 7.39 -7.84
CA TYR A 234 -4.76 7.74 -8.47
C TYR A 234 -4.91 9.25 -8.70
N GLY A 235 -4.63 10.05 -7.66
CA GLY A 235 -4.69 11.51 -7.74
C GLY A 235 -3.73 12.08 -8.78
N ASN A 236 -2.47 11.65 -8.73
CA ASN A 236 -1.41 12.02 -9.67
C ASN A 236 -1.77 11.72 -11.13
N SER A 237 -2.57 10.67 -11.36
CA SER A 237 -2.92 10.18 -12.69
C SER A 237 -4.28 10.72 -13.18
N GLY A 238 -4.97 11.57 -12.43
CA GLY A 238 -6.31 12.05 -12.77
C GLY A 238 -7.38 10.96 -12.75
N ILE A 239 -7.20 9.94 -11.90
CA ILE A 239 -8.19 8.88 -11.66
C ILE A 239 -9.10 9.34 -10.51
N ALA A 240 -10.38 9.55 -10.78
CA ALA A 240 -11.36 10.03 -9.81
C ALA A 240 -11.90 8.90 -8.92
N MET A 241 -10.96 8.24 -8.22
CA MET A 241 -11.20 7.12 -7.33
C MET A 241 -10.30 7.24 -6.10
N ARG A 242 -10.76 6.72 -4.96
CA ARG A 242 -9.99 6.64 -3.72
C ARG A 242 -10.26 5.32 -3.02
N LEU A 243 -9.20 4.64 -2.58
CA LEU A 243 -9.29 3.51 -1.67
C LEU A 243 -9.64 4.00 -0.26
N ARG A 244 -10.59 3.30 0.36
CA ARG A 244 -10.83 3.36 1.79
C ARG A 244 -10.47 2.01 2.40
N LEU A 245 -9.47 2.01 3.29
CA LEU A 245 -9.16 0.84 4.10
C LEU A 245 -10.29 0.62 5.10
N VAL A 246 -11.13 -0.39 4.86
CA VAL A 246 -12.28 -0.69 5.76
C VAL A 246 -11.87 -1.56 6.92
N ARG A 247 -10.85 -2.42 6.74
CA ARG A 247 -10.30 -3.26 7.79
C ARG A 247 -8.87 -3.69 7.46
N ALA A 248 -8.03 -3.73 8.48
CA ALA A 248 -6.79 -4.50 8.50
C ALA A 248 -6.97 -5.68 9.47
N ALA A 249 -6.60 -6.90 9.09
CA ALA A 249 -6.76 -8.07 9.95
C ALA A 249 -5.66 -9.12 9.77
N GLU A 250 -5.17 -9.66 10.89
CA GLU A 250 -4.28 -10.81 10.85
C GLU A 250 -5.08 -12.08 10.52
N VAL A 251 -4.49 -12.95 9.71
CA VAL A 251 -5.04 -14.26 9.38
C VAL A 251 -4.07 -15.35 9.78
N ALA A 252 -4.60 -16.41 10.39
CA ALA A 252 -3.84 -17.61 10.72
C ALA A 252 -3.53 -18.39 9.44
N TYR A 253 -2.45 -18.01 8.77
CA TYR A 253 -2.02 -18.60 7.51
C TYR A 253 -0.50 -18.73 7.45
N THR A 254 -0.03 -19.92 7.10
CA THR A 254 1.39 -20.18 6.83
C THR A 254 1.65 -20.00 5.34
N GLU A 255 2.49 -19.02 5.03
CA GLU A 255 2.92 -18.70 3.67
C GLU A 255 3.62 -19.89 3.02
N THR A 256 3.31 -20.15 1.76
CA THR A 256 3.89 -21.31 1.06
C THR A 256 5.26 -21.02 0.46
N GLY A 257 5.62 -19.75 0.29
CA GLY A 257 6.73 -19.33 -0.57
C GLY A 257 6.39 -19.42 -2.06
N ASN A 258 5.15 -19.75 -2.41
CA ASN A 258 4.62 -19.72 -3.77
C ASN A 258 3.42 -18.78 -3.81
N ILE A 259 3.65 -17.57 -4.29
CA ILE A 259 2.66 -16.49 -4.22
C ILE A 259 1.36 -16.80 -4.98
N SER A 260 1.43 -17.60 -6.06
CA SER A 260 0.26 -18.05 -6.82
C SER A 260 -0.61 -19.03 -6.03
N THR A 261 0.01 -19.89 -5.23
CA THR A 261 -0.70 -20.80 -4.32
C THR A 261 -1.38 -20.01 -3.20
N ASP A 262 -0.68 -19.03 -2.64
CA ASP A 262 -1.21 -18.15 -1.59
C ASP A 262 -2.40 -17.31 -2.10
N LEU A 263 -2.31 -16.77 -3.33
CA LEU A 263 -3.42 -16.06 -3.99
C LEU A 263 -4.64 -16.97 -4.18
N SER A 264 -4.40 -18.19 -4.66
CA SER A 264 -5.48 -19.13 -4.92
C SER A 264 -6.19 -19.56 -3.63
N ARG A 265 -5.45 -19.76 -2.53
CA ARG A 265 -6.00 -20.05 -1.20
C ARG A 265 -6.74 -18.86 -0.59
N LEU A 266 -6.27 -17.64 -0.83
CA LEU A 266 -6.97 -16.43 -0.40
C LEU A 266 -8.33 -16.29 -1.11
N GLN A 267 -8.39 -16.65 -2.40
CA GLN A 267 -9.56 -16.47 -3.24
C GLN A 267 -10.64 -17.54 -3.03
N ARG A 268 -10.27 -18.81 -2.81
CA ARG A 268 -11.23 -19.88 -2.58
C ARG A 268 -11.94 -19.70 -1.24
N THR A 269 -13.19 -20.16 -1.17
CA THR A 269 -14.11 -19.86 -0.06
C THR A 269 -14.29 -21.00 0.94
N SER A 270 -13.74 -22.18 0.63
CA SER A 270 -14.01 -23.41 1.38
C SER A 270 -12.92 -24.46 1.17
N ASP A 271 -11.67 -24.04 0.97
CA ASP A 271 -10.54 -24.97 0.79
C ASP A 271 -9.76 -25.21 2.09
N GLY A 272 -10.26 -24.67 3.22
CA GLY A 272 -9.67 -24.81 4.53
C GLY A 272 -8.58 -23.78 4.82
N PHE A 273 -8.30 -22.86 3.89
CA PHE A 273 -7.31 -21.80 4.08
C PHE A 273 -8.00 -20.44 4.06
N MET A 274 -7.80 -19.63 5.11
CA MET A 274 -8.27 -18.24 5.14
C MET A 274 -9.77 -18.05 4.83
N ASP A 275 -10.62 -19.08 4.97
CA ASP A 275 -12.05 -19.00 4.66
C ASP A 275 -12.77 -17.85 5.43
N SER A 276 -12.27 -17.53 6.63
CA SER A 276 -12.73 -16.40 7.45
C SER A 276 -12.56 -15.02 6.77
N VAL A 277 -11.63 -14.89 5.81
CA VAL A 277 -11.43 -13.66 5.04
C VAL A 277 -12.67 -13.29 4.24
N HIS A 278 -13.42 -14.27 3.73
CA HIS A 278 -14.67 -14.01 3.01
C HIS A 278 -15.77 -13.49 3.93
N GLN A 279 -15.79 -13.94 5.19
CA GLN A 279 -16.69 -13.41 6.21
C GLN A 279 -16.35 -11.95 6.52
N LEU A 280 -15.06 -11.64 6.73
CA LEU A 280 -14.57 -10.27 6.91
C LEU A 280 -14.92 -9.39 5.70
N ARG A 281 -14.67 -9.88 4.48
CA ARG A 281 -14.97 -9.16 3.24
C ARG A 281 -16.45 -8.78 3.17
N ASN A 282 -17.34 -9.71 3.53
CA ASN A 282 -18.79 -9.48 3.54
C ASN A 282 -19.26 -8.58 4.69
N GLN A 283 -18.63 -8.69 5.87
CA GLN A 283 -18.90 -7.88 7.05
C GLN A 283 -18.55 -6.42 6.81
N TYR A 284 -17.35 -6.16 6.28
CA TYR A 284 -16.83 -4.81 6.04
C TYR A 284 -17.13 -4.26 4.64
N LYS A 285 -17.91 -5.00 3.83
CA LYS A 285 -18.30 -4.62 2.46
C LYS A 285 -17.11 -4.28 1.56
N ALA A 286 -16.01 -5.03 1.67
CA ALA A 286 -14.80 -4.75 0.92
C ALA A 286 -14.88 -5.21 -0.54
N ASP A 287 -14.87 -4.26 -1.47
CA ASP A 287 -14.82 -4.51 -2.91
C ASP A 287 -13.57 -5.29 -3.31
N LEU A 288 -12.42 -4.94 -2.72
CA LEU A 288 -11.11 -5.55 -2.96
C LEU A 288 -10.56 -6.22 -1.69
N VAL A 289 -9.80 -7.29 -1.88
CA VAL A 289 -9.03 -7.94 -0.81
C VAL A 289 -7.58 -8.08 -1.22
N ALA A 290 -6.65 -7.68 -0.34
CA ALA A 290 -5.22 -7.90 -0.53
C ALA A 290 -4.62 -8.63 0.69
N LEU A 291 -3.77 -9.62 0.44
CA LEU A 291 -2.96 -10.29 1.46
C LEU A 291 -1.52 -9.75 1.45
N ILE A 292 -0.98 -9.41 2.61
CA ILE A 292 0.44 -9.11 2.79
C ILE A 292 1.17 -10.30 3.41
N VAL A 293 2.25 -10.75 2.75
CA VAL A 293 3.12 -11.86 3.16
C VAL A 293 4.57 -11.40 3.39
N ASP A 294 5.39 -12.18 4.10
CA ASP A 294 6.85 -12.02 4.18
C ASP A 294 7.60 -12.84 3.11
N ASN A 295 7.01 -13.95 2.67
CA ASN A 295 7.61 -14.89 1.73
C ASN A 295 6.75 -15.05 0.47
N GLY A 296 6.87 -14.08 -0.45
CA GLY A 296 6.33 -14.21 -1.82
C GLY A 296 7.18 -15.10 -2.76
N GLY A 297 8.22 -15.76 -2.25
CA GLY A 297 9.20 -16.48 -3.07
C GLY A 297 9.97 -15.54 -3.99
N ALA A 298 9.95 -15.84 -5.30
CA ALA A 298 10.69 -15.08 -6.31
C ALA A 298 10.03 -13.74 -6.71
N TYR A 299 8.81 -13.45 -6.23
CA TYR A 299 8.01 -12.32 -6.72
C TYR A 299 7.63 -11.34 -5.62
N CYS A 300 7.38 -10.10 -6.02
CA CYS A 300 6.88 -9.05 -5.15
C CYS A 300 5.36 -9.07 -4.98
N GLY A 301 4.61 -9.54 -5.98
CA GLY A 301 3.15 -9.52 -5.96
C GLY A 301 2.54 -10.39 -7.04
N ILE A 302 1.25 -10.70 -6.87
CA ILE A 302 0.41 -11.33 -7.89
C ILE A 302 -1.06 -10.98 -7.63
N ALA A 303 -1.85 -10.93 -8.70
CA ALA A 303 -3.27 -10.66 -8.68
C ALA A 303 -4.01 -11.43 -9.77
N TYR A 304 -5.34 -11.49 -9.63
CA TYR A 304 -6.20 -11.77 -10.77
C TYR A 304 -6.46 -10.47 -11.56
N VAL A 305 -6.60 -10.57 -12.88
CA VAL A 305 -6.92 -9.42 -13.74
C VAL A 305 -8.28 -9.55 -14.41
N MET A 306 -9.09 -8.49 -14.30
CA MET A 306 -10.37 -8.35 -15.01
C MET A 306 -10.09 -8.00 -16.48
N ALA A 307 -10.00 -9.00 -17.36
CA ALA A 307 -9.78 -8.80 -18.80
C ALA A 307 -11.11 -8.81 -19.58
N ASN A 308 -11.14 -8.27 -20.81
CA ASN A 308 -12.29 -8.41 -21.74
C ASN A 308 -13.61 -7.75 -21.27
N GLY A 309 -13.53 -6.56 -20.70
CA GLY A 309 -14.69 -5.73 -20.37
C GLY A 309 -15.08 -5.75 -18.89
N PRO A 310 -15.69 -4.65 -18.40
CA PRO A 310 -16.05 -4.52 -17.00
C PRO A 310 -17.23 -5.44 -16.67
N ARG A 311 -17.10 -6.24 -15.61
CA ARG A 311 -18.17 -7.16 -15.20
C ARG A 311 -18.26 -7.34 -13.69
N ALA A 312 -19.49 -7.42 -13.19
CA ALA A 312 -19.76 -7.66 -11.78
C ALA A 312 -19.31 -9.05 -11.30
N SER A 313 -19.33 -10.05 -12.19
CA SER A 313 -18.91 -11.43 -11.87
C SER A 313 -17.44 -11.55 -11.47
N PHE A 314 -16.59 -10.59 -11.85
CA PHE A 314 -15.18 -10.56 -11.44
C PHE A 314 -15.01 -10.33 -9.92
N ALA A 315 -16.04 -9.89 -9.19
CA ALA A 315 -15.98 -9.72 -7.73
C ALA A 315 -15.42 -10.96 -7.01
N ASN A 316 -15.70 -12.17 -7.50
CA ASN A 316 -15.20 -13.43 -6.93
C ASN A 316 -13.68 -13.65 -7.08
N TYR A 317 -13.02 -12.81 -7.89
CA TYR A 317 -11.60 -12.85 -8.19
C TYR A 317 -10.87 -11.56 -7.81
N ALA A 318 -11.52 -10.59 -7.17
CA ALA A 318 -10.90 -9.33 -6.76
C ALA A 318 -9.96 -9.47 -5.54
N PHE A 319 -8.95 -10.32 -5.68
CA PHE A 319 -7.96 -10.71 -4.69
C PHE A 319 -6.54 -10.52 -5.21
N SER A 320 -5.64 -10.08 -4.34
CA SER A 320 -4.22 -9.98 -4.64
C SER A 320 -3.34 -10.36 -3.44
N VAL A 321 -2.06 -10.64 -3.71
CA VAL A 321 -1.03 -10.89 -2.70
C VAL A 321 0.16 -9.97 -2.96
N THR A 322 0.73 -9.40 -1.91
CA THR A 322 1.90 -8.53 -1.98
C THR A 322 2.90 -8.92 -0.90
N ASP A 323 4.17 -9.00 -1.25
CA ASP A 323 5.26 -9.14 -0.30
C ASP A 323 5.54 -7.81 0.40
N ARG A 324 5.66 -7.84 1.73
CA ARG A 324 5.78 -6.64 2.57
C ARG A 324 6.95 -5.73 2.18
N ASP A 325 8.05 -6.29 1.67
CA ASP A 325 9.22 -5.50 1.28
C ASP A 325 8.92 -4.62 0.07
N CYS A 326 7.99 -5.04 -0.78
CA CYS A 326 7.69 -4.43 -2.07
C CYS A 326 6.59 -3.37 -2.00
N VAL A 327 5.92 -3.22 -0.83
CA VAL A 327 4.89 -2.19 -0.62
C VAL A 327 5.43 -0.79 -0.87
N ALA A 328 6.66 -0.49 -0.41
CA ALA A 328 7.31 0.81 -0.61
C ALA A 328 7.57 1.12 -2.10
N ASN A 329 7.67 0.09 -2.94
CA ASN A 329 7.84 0.20 -4.39
C ASN A 329 6.51 0.07 -5.15
N ASN A 330 5.40 0.40 -4.49
CA ASN A 330 4.04 0.42 -5.04
C ASN A 330 3.51 -0.94 -5.55
N THR A 331 4.06 -2.08 -5.13
CA THR A 331 3.52 -3.38 -5.58
C THR A 331 2.07 -3.56 -5.16
N LEU A 332 1.66 -3.16 -3.95
CA LEU A 332 0.24 -3.23 -3.56
C LEU A 332 -0.65 -2.44 -4.54
N THR A 333 -0.22 -1.24 -4.95
CA THR A 333 -0.92 -0.41 -5.93
C THR A 333 -1.00 -1.10 -7.29
N HIS A 334 0.08 -1.75 -7.71
CA HIS A 334 0.18 -2.51 -8.96
C HIS A 334 -0.83 -3.67 -8.97
N GLU A 335 -0.83 -4.49 -7.94
CA GLU A 335 -1.72 -5.64 -7.84
C GLU A 335 -3.20 -5.24 -7.77
N LEU A 336 -3.53 -4.16 -7.06
CA LEU A 336 -4.89 -3.61 -7.09
C LEU A 336 -5.26 -3.07 -8.47
N GLY A 337 -4.28 -2.55 -9.23
CA GLY A 337 -4.44 -2.16 -10.62
C GLY A 337 -4.85 -3.33 -11.53
N HIS A 338 -4.31 -4.54 -11.30
CA HIS A 338 -4.75 -5.77 -11.97
C HIS A 338 -6.19 -6.13 -11.62
N ASN A 339 -6.57 -6.12 -10.34
CA ASN A 339 -7.96 -6.37 -9.95
C ASN A 339 -8.93 -5.41 -10.65
N MET A 340 -8.50 -4.18 -10.90
CA MET A 340 -9.26 -3.15 -11.61
C MET A 340 -9.18 -3.26 -13.14
N GLY A 341 -8.51 -4.28 -13.67
CA GLY A 341 -8.50 -4.62 -15.09
C GLY A 341 -7.33 -4.05 -15.90
N ASN A 342 -6.27 -3.60 -15.25
CA ASN A 342 -5.08 -3.15 -15.97
C ASN A 342 -4.12 -4.32 -16.22
N ALA A 343 -3.60 -4.41 -17.43
CA ALA A 343 -2.48 -5.26 -17.82
C ALA A 343 -1.15 -4.54 -17.53
N HIS A 344 -0.03 -5.25 -17.66
CA HIS A 344 1.28 -4.57 -17.67
C HIS A 344 1.46 -3.66 -18.89
N ASP A 345 2.69 -3.25 -19.21
CA ASP A 345 2.95 -2.56 -20.47
C ASP A 345 2.66 -3.44 -21.69
N ARG A 346 2.43 -2.79 -22.83
CA ARG A 346 1.94 -3.46 -24.05
C ARG A 346 2.74 -4.66 -24.50
N ALA A 347 4.04 -4.61 -24.33
CA ALA A 347 4.94 -5.66 -24.77
C ALA A 347 4.88 -6.90 -23.87
N SER A 348 4.37 -6.77 -22.63
CA SER A 348 4.52 -7.79 -21.60
C SER A 348 3.29 -7.99 -20.69
N GLY A 349 2.15 -7.40 -21.05
CA GLY A 349 0.99 -7.25 -20.14
C GLY A 349 -0.16 -8.20 -20.35
N GLY A 350 -0.18 -8.97 -21.43
CA GLY A 350 -1.34 -9.78 -21.80
C GLY A 350 -2.57 -8.92 -22.10
N THR A 351 -3.72 -9.25 -21.51
CA THR A 351 -5.01 -8.63 -21.83
C THR A 351 -5.59 -7.89 -20.64
N GLY A 352 -5.91 -6.60 -20.82
CA GLY A 352 -6.64 -5.80 -19.85
C GLY A 352 -8.15 -5.73 -20.11
N VAL A 353 -8.88 -4.99 -19.28
CA VAL A 353 -10.33 -4.81 -19.37
C VAL A 353 -10.74 -4.08 -20.65
N PHE A 354 -9.94 -3.12 -21.09
CA PHE A 354 -10.09 -2.43 -22.37
C PHE A 354 -8.82 -2.51 -23.18
N ALA A 355 -8.97 -2.28 -24.49
CA ALA A 355 -7.91 -2.26 -25.47
C ALA A 355 -6.81 -1.21 -25.21
N TYR A 356 -6.86 -0.39 -24.17
CA TYR A 356 -5.84 0.61 -23.79
C TYR A 356 -5.45 0.52 -22.30
N SER A 357 -5.86 -0.53 -21.60
CA SER A 357 -5.64 -0.71 -20.15
C SER A 357 -4.23 -1.24 -19.84
N TYR A 358 -3.20 -0.56 -20.34
CA TYR A 358 -1.82 -1.00 -20.25
C TYR A 358 -0.94 0.01 -19.52
N GLY A 359 0.05 -0.52 -18.79
CA GLY A 359 1.16 0.27 -18.31
C GLY A 359 1.96 0.90 -19.46
N TYR A 360 2.80 1.86 -19.09
CA TYR A 360 3.70 2.57 -19.99
C TYR A 360 5.10 2.69 -19.37
N ARG A 361 6.12 2.56 -20.21
CA ARG A 361 7.52 2.81 -19.89
C ARG A 361 8.14 3.67 -20.99
N ASP A 362 9.05 4.55 -20.61
CA ASP A 362 9.80 5.40 -21.53
C ASP A 362 11.30 5.32 -21.18
N THR A 363 12.07 4.76 -22.10
CA THR A 363 13.52 4.54 -21.94
C THR A 363 14.33 5.83 -22.10
N VAL A 364 13.78 6.85 -22.76
CA VAL A 364 14.43 8.14 -22.98
C VAL A 364 14.25 9.05 -21.77
N ALA A 365 13.03 9.17 -21.26
CA ALA A 365 12.70 9.90 -20.04
C ALA A 365 12.99 9.09 -18.75
N LYS A 366 13.39 7.82 -18.89
CA LYS A 366 13.81 6.91 -17.82
C LYS A 366 12.78 6.77 -16.70
N PHE A 367 11.55 6.45 -17.06
CA PHE A 367 10.53 6.09 -16.07
C PHE A 367 9.65 4.94 -16.55
N ARG A 368 9.02 4.26 -15.59
CA ARG A 368 7.90 3.35 -15.84
C ARG A 368 6.74 3.68 -14.92
N THR A 369 5.54 3.61 -15.45
CA THR A 369 4.29 3.76 -14.69
C THR A 369 4.02 2.53 -13.82
N ILE A 370 3.09 2.65 -12.87
CA ILE A 370 2.78 1.62 -11.87
C ILE A 370 2.66 0.22 -12.48
N MET A 371 1.91 0.08 -13.57
CA MET A 371 1.62 -1.22 -14.18
C MET A 371 2.74 -1.76 -15.07
N ALA A 372 3.77 -0.99 -15.41
CA ALA A 372 4.79 -1.42 -16.36
C ALA A 372 5.94 -2.20 -15.69
N TYR A 373 6.50 -3.16 -16.43
CA TYR A 373 7.74 -3.81 -16.03
C TYR A 373 8.96 -2.89 -16.17
N PRO A 374 10.09 -3.22 -15.50
CA PRO A 374 11.36 -2.55 -15.71
C PRO A 374 11.72 -2.42 -17.19
N CYS A 375 12.46 -1.37 -17.52
CA CYS A 375 12.96 -1.21 -18.88
C CYS A 375 14.08 -2.22 -19.12
N PRO A 376 14.17 -2.82 -20.31
CA PRO A 376 15.06 -3.95 -20.49
C PRO A 376 16.55 -3.57 -20.54
N THR A 377 16.86 -2.42 -21.14
CA THR A 377 18.24 -1.99 -21.44
C THR A 377 18.72 -0.77 -20.66
N VAL A 378 17.82 -0.08 -19.95
CA VAL A 378 18.11 1.13 -19.21
C VAL A 378 17.39 1.10 -17.87
N SER A 379 17.95 1.73 -16.84
CA SER A 379 17.21 1.94 -15.60
C SER A 379 16.03 2.89 -15.87
N CYS A 380 14.83 2.48 -15.47
CA CYS A 380 13.64 3.32 -15.52
C CYS A 380 12.79 3.11 -14.26
N PRO A 381 13.06 3.87 -13.19
CA PRO A 381 12.39 3.68 -11.91
C PRO A 381 10.87 3.79 -12.01
N ARG A 382 10.18 3.00 -11.18
CA ARG A 382 8.72 3.09 -11.05
C ARG A 382 8.30 4.42 -10.45
N VAL A 383 7.49 5.17 -11.20
CA VAL A 383 6.87 6.41 -10.74
C VAL A 383 5.48 6.16 -10.16
N LYS A 384 5.04 7.01 -9.23
CA LYS A 384 3.70 6.98 -8.62
C LYS A 384 2.61 7.51 -9.56
N TYR A 385 2.58 7.00 -10.79
CA TYR A 385 1.65 7.36 -11.84
C TYR A 385 1.21 6.10 -12.58
N PHE A 386 -0.09 5.97 -12.80
CA PHE A 386 -0.66 5.10 -13.83
C PHE A 386 -0.51 5.77 -15.19
N SER A 387 -0.53 4.99 -16.27
CA SER A 387 -0.37 5.56 -17.61
C SER A 387 -1.51 6.53 -17.95
N ASN A 388 -1.14 7.71 -18.43
CA ASN A 388 -2.05 8.77 -18.85
C ASN A 388 -1.35 9.65 -19.89
N PRO A 389 -1.79 9.65 -21.17
CA PRO A 389 -1.17 10.43 -22.23
C PRO A 389 -1.27 11.96 -22.04
N LYS A 390 -2.07 12.44 -21.09
CA LYS A 390 -2.22 13.87 -20.78
C LYS A 390 -1.26 14.36 -19.69
N ILE A 391 -0.57 13.45 -19.00
CA ILE A 391 0.42 13.78 -17.97
C ILE A 391 1.81 13.72 -18.59
N VAL A 392 2.68 14.64 -18.22
CA VAL A 392 4.06 14.72 -18.71
C VAL A 392 5.03 14.46 -17.56
N ILE A 393 5.96 13.52 -17.76
CA ILE A 393 7.04 13.18 -16.82
C ILE A 393 8.36 13.36 -17.56
N ASN A 394 9.28 14.14 -16.97
CA ASN A 394 10.57 14.47 -17.58
C ASN A 394 10.45 14.96 -19.04
N GLY A 395 9.41 15.74 -19.34
CA GLY A 395 9.15 16.32 -20.66
C GLY A 395 8.50 15.38 -21.68
N ARG A 396 8.16 14.14 -21.32
CA ARG A 396 7.51 13.16 -22.21
C ARG A 396 6.16 12.67 -21.65
N PRO A 397 5.13 12.43 -22.49
CA PRO A 397 3.85 11.92 -22.03
C PRO A 397 3.97 10.60 -21.28
N ALA A 398 3.22 10.43 -20.19
CA ALA A 398 3.20 9.21 -19.38
C ALA A 398 2.23 8.16 -19.90
N GLY A 399 2.06 8.05 -21.22
CA GLY A 399 1.13 7.14 -21.87
C GLY A 399 0.94 7.44 -23.35
N ILE A 400 0.14 6.62 -24.02
CA ILE A 400 -0.15 6.75 -25.45
C ILE A 400 -1.66 6.73 -25.64
N ASP A 401 -2.22 7.79 -26.23
CA ASP A 401 -3.66 7.91 -26.47
C ASP A 401 -4.14 6.87 -27.49
N HIS A 402 -5.17 6.11 -27.11
CA HIS A 402 -5.81 5.11 -27.94
C HIS A 402 -6.31 5.63 -29.28
N ARG A 403 -6.76 6.88 -29.35
CA ARG A 403 -7.29 7.48 -30.58
C ARG A 403 -6.19 7.82 -31.58
N ILE A 404 -4.95 8.00 -31.10
CA ILE A 404 -3.79 8.34 -31.91
C ILE A 404 -3.05 7.08 -32.35
N ASN A 405 -2.82 6.14 -31.43
CA ASN A 405 -2.12 4.89 -31.73
C ASN A 405 -2.80 3.72 -31.01
N PRO A 406 -3.90 3.18 -31.58
CA PRO A 406 -4.67 2.10 -30.96
C PRO A 406 -3.81 0.89 -30.59
N THR A 407 -2.88 0.52 -31.48
CA THR A 407 -2.00 -0.66 -31.34
C THR A 407 -1.05 -0.56 -30.16
N ASN A 408 -0.50 0.62 -29.88
CA ASN A 408 0.50 0.82 -28.83
C ASN A 408 -0.04 1.61 -27.62
N SER A 409 -1.36 1.84 -27.56
CA SER A 409 -1.96 2.71 -26.55
C SER A 409 -1.78 2.21 -25.12
N ALA A 410 -1.58 3.14 -24.20
CA ALA A 410 -1.40 2.91 -22.77
C ALA A 410 -2.05 4.08 -22.01
N ASP A 411 -3.24 3.84 -21.47
CA ASP A 411 -4.07 4.83 -20.79
C ASP A 411 -4.88 4.16 -19.66
N ASN A 412 -4.16 3.70 -18.64
CA ASN A 412 -4.75 3.15 -17.41
C ASN A 412 -5.67 4.18 -16.75
N ALA A 413 -5.34 5.47 -16.79
CA ALA A 413 -6.16 6.50 -16.16
C ALA A 413 -7.57 6.57 -16.75
N ARG A 414 -7.69 6.49 -18.09
CA ARG A 414 -9.00 6.34 -18.73
C ARG A 414 -9.69 5.04 -18.33
N SER A 415 -8.97 3.92 -18.41
CA SER A 415 -9.52 2.58 -18.09
C SER A 415 -10.11 2.54 -16.68
N MET A 416 -9.35 2.99 -15.70
CA MET A 416 -9.74 3.00 -14.29
C MET A 416 -10.92 3.95 -14.02
N ASN A 417 -11.00 5.09 -14.73
CA ASN A 417 -12.15 5.97 -14.64
C ASN A 417 -13.43 5.35 -15.23
N GLU A 418 -13.32 4.51 -16.26
CA GLU A 418 -14.46 3.81 -16.86
C GLU A 418 -14.96 2.65 -15.98
N VAL A 419 -14.07 1.93 -15.28
CA VAL A 419 -14.46 0.78 -14.42
C VAL A 419 -14.77 1.13 -12.97
N ARG A 420 -14.36 2.31 -12.46
CA ARG A 420 -14.41 2.63 -11.01
C ARG A 420 -15.76 2.36 -10.35
N ASN A 421 -16.86 2.63 -11.06
CA ASN A 421 -18.22 2.43 -10.53
C ASN A 421 -18.61 0.94 -10.48
N VAL A 422 -18.10 0.12 -11.40
CA VAL A 422 -18.31 -1.33 -11.37
C VAL A 422 -17.53 -1.96 -10.23
N VAL A 423 -16.28 -1.54 -10.04
CA VAL A 423 -15.41 -2.02 -8.94
C VAL A 423 -16.02 -1.65 -7.59
N ALA A 424 -16.43 -0.40 -7.40
CA ALA A 424 -17.04 0.09 -6.15
C ALA A 424 -18.43 -0.51 -5.85
N ALA A 425 -18.99 -1.31 -6.77
CA ALA A 425 -20.30 -1.96 -6.61
C ALA A 425 -20.19 -3.46 -6.28
N TRP A 426 -18.98 -4.02 -6.14
CA TRP A 426 -18.80 -5.46 -5.91
C TRP A 426 -19.28 -5.94 -4.55
N ARG A 427 -19.29 -5.06 -3.54
CA ARG A 427 -19.85 -5.36 -2.22
C ARG A 427 -20.82 -4.31 -1.69
N THR A 428 -21.34 -3.40 -2.53
CA THR A 428 -22.40 -2.47 -2.10
C THR A 428 -23.56 -3.22 -1.45
N GLY A 429 -23.78 -2.95 -0.17
CA GLY A 429 -25.06 -3.21 0.48
C GLY A 429 -26.16 -2.47 -0.27
N THR A 430 -27.33 -3.07 -0.38
CA THR A 430 -28.53 -2.47 -0.97
C THR A 430 -28.78 -1.08 -0.40
N THR A 431 -28.49 -0.04 -1.19
CA THR A 431 -29.24 1.21 -1.13
C THR A 431 -29.93 1.38 -2.47
N THR A 432 -31.03 0.64 -2.61
CA THR A 432 -32.12 1.06 -3.48
C THR A 432 -32.53 2.45 -3.00
N SER A 433 -32.09 3.50 -3.69
CA SER A 433 -32.74 4.80 -3.57
C SER A 433 -34.13 4.64 -4.18
N THR A 434 -35.09 4.18 -3.39
CA THR A 434 -36.48 4.54 -3.62
C THR A 434 -36.55 6.04 -3.46
N ALA A 435 -36.67 6.75 -4.58
CA ALA A 435 -37.13 8.12 -4.62
C ALA A 435 -38.54 8.15 -4.01
N THR A 436 -38.63 8.35 -2.70
CA THR A 436 -39.90 8.72 -2.08
C THR A 436 -40.03 10.23 -2.25
N SER A 437 -40.92 10.64 -3.15
CA SER A 437 -41.33 12.03 -3.31
C SER A 437 -41.81 12.58 -1.96
N ALA A 438 -41.19 13.66 -1.49
CA ALA A 438 -41.73 14.44 -0.40
C ALA A 438 -42.92 15.27 -0.91
N ASP A 439 -44.13 14.98 -0.39
CA ASP A 439 -45.29 15.85 -0.47
C ASP A 439 -45.34 16.72 0.80
N PRO A 440 -45.47 18.06 0.72
CA PRO A 440 -45.46 18.92 1.89
C PRO A 440 -46.88 19.22 2.38
N SER A 441 -47.40 18.47 3.36
CA SER A 441 -48.25 19.08 4.40
C SER A 441 -48.45 18.15 5.59
N LYS A 442 -48.04 18.60 6.78
CA LYS A 442 -48.95 18.93 7.91
C LYS A 442 -48.16 19.14 9.20
N THR A 443 -48.46 20.28 9.79
CA THR A 443 -48.10 20.75 11.11
C THR A 443 -48.67 19.86 12.24
N SER A 444 -47.85 19.51 13.23
CA SER A 444 -48.25 19.60 14.64
C SER A 444 -47.05 19.55 15.58
N ARG A 445 -46.96 20.56 16.43
CA ARG A 445 -46.04 20.70 17.57
C ARG A 445 -46.28 19.61 18.63
N SER A 446 -45.21 19.10 19.24
CA SER A 446 -45.15 18.91 20.69
C SER A 446 -43.72 18.96 21.22
N ASN A 447 -43.50 19.87 22.15
CA ASN A 447 -42.34 20.01 23.02
C ASN A 447 -42.10 18.78 23.90
N SER A 448 -40.84 18.40 24.11
CA SER A 448 -40.31 18.11 25.45
C SER A 448 -38.77 18.17 25.46
N ARG A 449 -38.25 18.77 26.53
CA ARG A 449 -36.86 19.16 26.83
C ARG A 449 -36.07 18.03 27.51
N GLY A 450 -34.74 18.19 27.53
CA GLY A 450 -33.77 17.59 28.49
C GLY A 450 -33.16 16.28 27.98
N ASP A 451 -31.86 15.99 28.05
CA ASP A 451 -30.76 16.58 28.81
C ASP A 451 -29.43 16.31 28.10
N ALA A 452 -28.46 17.18 28.37
CA ALA A 452 -27.06 17.06 27.99
C ALA A 452 -26.25 16.46 29.16
N LEU A 453 -25.40 15.46 28.89
CA LEU A 453 -24.27 15.02 29.73
C LEU A 453 -23.23 14.39 28.77
N ASP A 454 -22.10 15.07 28.58
CA ASP A 454 -20.76 14.74 29.14
C ASP A 454 -20.05 13.61 28.36
N ASP A 455 -19.25 14.01 27.36
CA ASP A 455 -18.25 13.16 26.71
C ASP A 455 -16.97 13.16 27.56
N VAL A 456 -16.74 12.06 28.28
CA VAL A 456 -15.49 11.77 28.97
C VAL A 456 -14.56 11.02 28.02
N ASP A 457 -13.34 11.54 27.95
CA ASP A 457 -12.17 11.04 27.24
C ASP A 457 -11.75 9.67 27.82
N GLU A 458 -11.91 8.58 27.07
CA GLU A 458 -11.35 7.26 27.43
C GLU A 458 -10.12 6.96 26.57
N SER A 459 -8.98 6.99 27.26
CA SER A 459 -7.69 6.43 26.87
C SER A 459 -7.70 4.91 27.09
N ASP A 460 -7.70 4.14 26.01
CA ASP A 460 -7.50 2.69 26.09
C ASP A 460 -6.07 2.31 25.69
N ASP A 461 -5.32 1.90 26.71
CA ASP A 461 -4.11 1.08 26.63
C ASP A 461 -4.55 -0.38 26.44
N ASP A 462 -4.31 -0.94 25.25
CA ASP A 462 -4.56 -2.36 24.95
C ASP A 462 -3.53 -3.24 25.69
N LEU A 463 -3.99 -3.95 26.73
CA LEU A 463 -3.27 -5.06 27.36
C LEU A 463 -3.56 -6.37 26.62
N ASP A 464 -2.51 -7.15 26.45
CA ASP A 464 -2.46 -8.45 25.78
C ASP A 464 -3.32 -9.52 26.49
N ASP A 465 -4.24 -10.16 25.75
CA ASP A 465 -4.93 -11.38 26.19
C ASP A 465 -4.12 -12.62 25.77
N ASP A 466 -3.28 -13.11 26.69
CA ASP A 466 -2.73 -14.47 26.68
C ASP A 466 -3.65 -15.37 27.52
N PHE A 467 -4.27 -16.37 26.89
CA PHE A 467 -5.01 -17.44 27.57
C PHE A 467 -4.04 -18.50 28.10
N PRO A 468 -4.09 -18.91 29.38
CA PRO A 468 -3.38 -20.09 29.83
C PRO A 468 -4.25 -21.36 29.74
N ASP A 469 -3.66 -22.42 29.20
CA ASP A 469 -4.12 -23.81 29.32
C ASP A 469 -3.98 -24.29 30.76
N GLU A 470 -5.08 -24.69 31.42
CA GLU A 470 -5.04 -25.49 32.65
C GLU A 470 -5.53 -26.92 32.40
N VAL A 471 -4.62 -27.88 32.62
CA VAL A 471 -4.89 -29.31 32.76
C VAL A 471 -5.16 -29.60 34.24
N PRO A 472 -6.27 -30.27 34.63
CA PRO A 472 -6.43 -30.69 36.01
C PRO A 472 -5.74 -32.02 36.26
N SER A 473 -4.70 -32.00 37.09
CA SER A 473 -4.20 -33.17 37.81
C SER A 473 -5.01 -33.33 39.10
N ASP A 474 -5.67 -34.47 39.29
CA ASP A 474 -6.27 -34.81 40.57
C ASP A 474 -5.70 -36.13 41.10
N SER A 475 -5.33 -36.11 42.38
CA SER A 475 -4.66 -37.20 43.07
C SER A 475 -5.46 -37.62 44.31
N HIS A 476 -5.37 -38.93 44.59
CA HIS A 476 -5.62 -39.65 45.85
C HIS A 476 -7.02 -40.23 46.14
N GLY A 477 -7.04 -41.58 46.11
CA GLY A 477 -7.93 -42.42 46.91
C GLY A 477 -7.42 -43.86 46.98
N LYS A 478 -6.81 -44.26 48.11
CA LYS A 478 -6.36 -45.64 48.41
C LYS A 478 -7.57 -46.54 48.74
N SER A 479 -7.62 -47.77 48.21
CA SER A 479 -8.11 -48.95 48.93
C SER A 479 -7.70 -50.27 48.26
N ARG A 480 -7.56 -51.31 49.09
CA ARG A 480 -6.95 -52.64 48.90
C ARG A 480 -7.81 -53.61 48.08
N GLY A 481 -7.18 -54.60 47.41
CA GLY A 481 -7.80 -55.92 47.23
C GLY A 481 -7.34 -56.82 46.07
N LYS A 482 -6.40 -57.75 46.35
CA LYS A 482 -6.25 -59.15 45.86
C LYS A 482 -6.35 -59.52 44.36
N MET A 483 -5.22 -60.06 43.86
CA MET A 483 -5.03 -61.34 43.12
C MET A 483 -6.11 -61.85 42.13
N ARG A 484 -5.75 -61.99 40.84
CA ARG A 484 -5.47 -63.27 40.14
C ARG A 484 -5.36 -63.08 38.61
N THR A 485 -4.27 -63.57 38.03
CA THR A 485 -4.14 -64.10 36.65
C THR A 485 -4.93 -65.42 36.50
N PRO A 486 -5.29 -65.94 35.30
CA PRO A 486 -4.44 -66.00 34.08
C PRO A 486 -5.11 -65.83 32.69
N PHE A 487 -4.24 -65.53 31.71
CA PHE A 487 -4.11 -65.95 30.29
C PHE A 487 -5.18 -66.89 29.66
N PRO A 488 -5.36 -66.91 28.32
CA PRO A 488 -4.33 -66.80 27.25
C PRO A 488 -4.26 -65.48 26.48
#